data_AF-A0A8J6YCK8-F1
#
_entry.id   AF-A0A8J6YCK8-F1
#
_cell.length_a   1.000
_cell.length_b   1.000
_cell.length_c   1.000
_cell.angle_alpha   90.00
_cell.angle_beta   90.00
_cell.angle_gamma   90.00
#
_symmetry.space_group_name_H-M   'P 1'
#
loop_
_entity.id
_entity.type
_entity.pdbx_description
1 polymer ?
#
loop_
_entity_poly.entity_id
_entity_poly.type
_entity_poly.pdbx_seq_one_letter_code
_entity_poly.pdbx_strand_id
1 'polypeptide(L)'
;MNEIRVKRMVLAALAMLVMWVAVEFLVEGVIAKLLFGQTSGEMWLQTLDVGAWSGLNAAVSTCIAILNCTILIWLYASLRPMYGVGTKTALITCAFGIAWMVSMFINLTNLGLLPPRLALLEAIFETIEFPIAMIVGAGVYEGKEKGIRETE
;
A
#
# COMPACT_ATOMS: atom_id res chain seq x y z
N MET A 1 8.45 -2.62 26.79
CA MET A 1 7.94 -2.80 25.42
C MET A 1 6.54 -2.22 25.38
N ASN A 2 6.27 -1.18 24.59
CA ASN A 2 4.92 -0.67 24.45
C ASN A 2 4.05 -1.75 23.78
N GLU A 3 2.93 -2.10 24.42
CA GLU A 3 2.02 -3.13 23.90
C GLU A 3 1.40 -2.66 22.58
N ILE A 4 1.51 -3.49 21.54
CA ILE A 4 0.85 -3.23 20.26
C ILE A 4 -0.66 -3.39 20.46
N ARG A 5 -1.41 -2.32 20.18
CA ARG A 5 -2.87 -2.31 20.32
C ARG A 5 -3.51 -3.00 19.11
N VAL A 6 -3.61 -4.33 19.16
CA VAL A 6 -4.09 -5.17 18.05
C VAL A 6 -5.41 -4.67 17.45
N LYS A 7 -6.41 -4.31 18.28
CA LYS A 7 -7.71 -3.78 17.79
C LYS A 7 -7.55 -2.53 16.93
N ARG A 8 -6.62 -1.64 17.29
CA ARG A 8 -6.36 -0.42 16.51
C ARG A 8 -5.50 -0.70 15.29
N MET A 9 -4.56 -1.63 15.39
CA MET A 9 -3.75 -2.08 14.27
C MET A 9 -4.64 -2.59 13.14
N VAL A 10 -5.63 -3.45 13.47
CA VAL A 10 -6.59 -3.95 12.49
C VAL A 10 -7.44 -2.82 11.89
N LEU A 11 -7.96 -1.91 12.70
CA LEU A 11 -8.75 -0.78 12.20
C LEU A 11 -7.93 0.15 11.29
N ALA A 12 -6.68 0.43 11.65
CA ALA A 12 -5.76 1.23 10.86
C ALA A 12 -5.36 0.54 9.55
N ALA A 13 -5.17 -0.78 9.57
CA ALA A 13 -4.89 -1.56 8.37
C ALA A 13 -6.08 -1.54 7.39
N LEU A 14 -7.31 -1.64 7.91
CA LEU A 14 -8.52 -1.48 7.10
C LEU A 14 -8.65 -0.06 6.52
N ALA A 15 -8.36 0.98 7.32
CA ALA A 15 -8.38 2.35 6.83
C ALA A 15 -7.32 2.61 5.75
N MET A 16 -6.12 2.05 5.94
CA MET A 16 -5.05 2.06 4.94
C MET A 16 -5.50 1.38 3.65
N LEU A 17 -6.12 0.20 3.75
CA LEU A 17 -6.61 -0.55 2.59
C LEU A 17 -7.67 0.23 1.81
N VAL A 18 -8.67 0.79 2.50
CA VAL A 18 -9.72 1.59 1.85
C VAL A 18 -9.13 2.79 1.14
N MET A 19 -8.16 3.46 1.77
CA MET A 19 -7.47 4.59 1.16
C MET A 19 -6.64 4.15 -0.05
N TRP A 20 -5.92 3.03 0.05
CA TRP A 20 -5.14 2.49 -1.07
C TRP A 20 -6.03 2.23 -2.28
N VAL A 21 -7.12 1.46 -2.11
CA VAL A 21 -8.08 1.18 -3.21
C VAL A 21 -8.66 2.46 -3.83
N ALA A 22 -8.92 3.49 -3.02
CA ALA A 22 -9.44 4.76 -3.51
C ALA A 22 -8.41 5.52 -4.36
N VAL A 23 -7.13 5.51 -3.97
CA VAL A 23 -6.06 6.16 -4.73
C VAL A 23 -5.69 5.34 -5.96
N GLU A 24 -5.65 4.00 -5.86
CA GLU A 24 -5.49 3.07 -6.98
C GLU A 24 -6.50 3.38 -8.08
N PHE A 25 -7.80 3.42 -7.75
CA PHE A 25 -8.84 3.78 -8.71
C PHE A 25 -8.58 5.13 -9.40
N LEU A 26 -8.07 6.11 -8.66
CA LEU A 26 -7.75 7.43 -9.20
C LEU A 26 -6.52 7.39 -10.12
N VAL A 27 -5.41 6.78 -9.67
CA VAL A 27 -4.13 6.79 -10.36
C VAL A 27 -4.15 5.79 -11.52
N GLU A 28 -4.46 4.54 -11.24
CA GLU A 28 -4.48 3.46 -12.22
C GLU A 28 -5.70 3.48 -13.14
N GLY A 29 -6.84 3.94 -12.64
CA GLY A 29 -8.08 4.02 -13.41
C GLY A 29 -8.17 5.33 -14.21
N VAL A 30 -8.11 6.47 -13.53
CA VAL A 30 -8.36 7.77 -14.14
C VAL A 30 -7.10 8.35 -14.78
N ILE A 31 -6.00 8.46 -14.02
CA ILE A 31 -4.78 9.11 -14.50
C ILE A 31 -4.10 8.26 -15.59
N ALA A 32 -4.01 6.94 -15.42
CA ALA A 32 -3.41 6.08 -16.44
C ALA A 32 -4.19 6.16 -17.76
N LYS A 33 -5.52 6.16 -17.71
CA LYS A 33 -6.36 6.33 -18.90
C LYS A 33 -6.16 7.67 -19.59
N LEU A 34 -5.97 8.75 -18.81
CA LEU A 34 -5.68 10.08 -19.36
C LEU A 34 -4.28 10.18 -19.99
N LEU A 35 -3.27 9.55 -19.39
CA LEU A 35 -1.87 9.65 -19.84
C LEU A 35 -1.52 8.66 -20.96
N PHE A 36 -2.03 7.43 -20.87
CA PHE A 36 -1.65 6.32 -21.74
C PHE A 36 -2.78 5.85 -22.67
N GLY A 37 -3.99 6.41 -22.52
CA GLY A 37 -5.17 6.03 -23.32
C GLY A 37 -5.84 4.72 -22.91
N GLN A 38 -5.32 4.05 -21.87
CA GLN A 38 -5.76 2.76 -21.35
C GLN A 38 -5.48 2.67 -19.85
N THR A 39 -6.21 1.84 -19.12
CA THR A 39 -6.01 1.62 -17.68
C THR A 39 -4.83 0.69 -17.41
N SER A 40 -4.27 0.71 -16.18
CA SER A 40 -3.25 -0.27 -15.77
C SER A 40 -3.74 -1.70 -16.02
N GLY A 41 -4.97 -2.03 -15.61
CA GLY A 41 -5.57 -3.35 -15.79
C GLY A 41 -5.66 -3.79 -17.26
N GLU A 42 -5.96 -2.87 -18.18
CA GLU A 42 -5.92 -3.16 -19.62
C GLU A 42 -4.50 -3.45 -20.11
N MET A 43 -3.51 -2.71 -19.61
CA MET A 43 -2.10 -2.96 -19.91
C MET A 43 -1.64 -4.32 -19.38
N TRP A 44 -2.09 -4.73 -18.18
CA TRP A 44 -1.83 -6.06 -17.61
C TRP A 44 -2.40 -7.18 -18.47
N LEU A 45 -3.67 -7.06 -18.88
CA LEU A 45 -4.35 -8.06 -19.72
C LEU A 45 -3.68 -8.22 -21.08
N GLN A 46 -3.28 -7.12 -21.72
CA GLN A 46 -2.57 -7.15 -23.01
C GLN A 46 -1.16 -7.75 -22.90
N THR A 47 -0.48 -7.50 -21.79
CA THR A 47 0.94 -7.78 -21.64
C THR A 47 1.22 -9.20 -21.16
N LEU A 48 0.37 -9.77 -20.31
CA LEU A 48 0.63 -11.06 -19.68
C LEU A 48 -0.21 -12.22 -20.25
N ASP A 49 -1.06 -11.98 -21.25
CA ASP A 49 -2.02 -12.97 -21.80
C ASP A 49 -2.74 -13.75 -20.69
N VAL A 50 -2.97 -13.08 -19.56
CA VAL A 50 -3.58 -13.69 -18.39
C VAL A 50 -5.07 -13.83 -18.71
N GLY A 51 -5.50 -15.09 -18.82
CA GLY A 51 -6.91 -15.44 -19.01
C GLY A 51 -7.81 -14.70 -18.02
N ALA A 52 -9.05 -14.44 -18.44
CA ALA A 52 -10.04 -13.59 -17.78
C ALA A 52 -9.92 -13.61 -16.24
N TRP A 53 -9.75 -12.42 -15.66
CA TRP A 53 -9.59 -12.19 -14.22
C TRP A 53 -10.64 -12.98 -13.42
N SER A 54 -10.21 -14.07 -12.78
CA SER A 54 -11.11 -14.95 -12.05
C SER A 54 -11.48 -14.36 -10.69
N GLY A 55 -12.65 -14.72 -10.16
CA GLY A 55 -13.03 -14.32 -8.79
C GLY A 55 -12.06 -14.85 -7.72
N LEU A 56 -11.39 -15.97 -7.99
CA LEU A 56 -10.35 -16.50 -7.11
C LEU A 56 -9.10 -15.61 -7.11
N ASN A 57 -8.67 -15.13 -8.28
CA ASN A 57 -7.54 -14.20 -8.39
C ASN A 57 -7.85 -12.91 -7.61
N ALA A 58 -9.06 -12.36 -7.77
CA ALA A 58 -9.49 -11.18 -7.02
C ALA A 58 -9.46 -11.41 -5.50
N ALA A 59 -9.93 -12.57 -5.03
CA ALA A 59 -9.91 -12.92 -3.61
C ALA A 59 -8.47 -13.04 -3.08
N VAL A 60 -7.58 -13.72 -3.81
CA VAL A 60 -6.17 -13.88 -3.44
C VAL A 60 -5.46 -12.52 -3.40
N SER A 61 -5.63 -11.68 -4.42
CA SER A 61 -5.05 -10.33 -4.45
C SER A 61 -5.54 -9.48 -3.29
N THR A 62 -6.84 -9.54 -2.97
CA THR A 62 -7.42 -8.82 -1.82
C THR A 62 -6.82 -9.31 -0.50
N CYS A 63 -6.67 -10.62 -0.31
CA CYS A 63 -6.01 -11.18 0.88
C CYS A 63 -4.57 -10.69 1.01
N ILE A 64 -3.80 -10.67 -0.08
CA ILE A 64 -2.43 -10.17 -0.10
C ILE A 64 -2.41 -8.68 0.27
N ALA A 65 -3.32 -7.87 -0.28
CA ALA A 65 -3.42 -6.44 0.04
C ALA A 65 -3.73 -6.20 1.52
N ILE A 66 -4.66 -6.95 2.11
CA ILE A 66 -4.97 -6.90 3.56
C ILE A 66 -3.75 -7.25 4.40
N LEU A 67 -3.02 -8.31 4.03
CA LEU A 67 -1.81 -8.73 4.73
C LEU A 67 -0.73 -7.65 4.66
N ASN A 68 -0.49 -7.07 3.48
CA ASN A 68 0.47 -5.99 3.28
C ASN A 68 0.13 -4.75 4.13
N CYS A 69 -1.13 -4.31 4.11
CA CYS A 69 -1.57 -3.21 4.96
C CYS A 69 -1.36 -3.51 6.44
N THR A 70 -1.68 -4.74 6.87
CA THR A 70 -1.52 -5.16 8.27
C THR A 70 -0.05 -5.16 8.68
N ILE A 71 0.84 -5.69 7.83
CA ILE A 71 2.28 -5.71 8.07
C ILE A 71 2.84 -4.29 8.15
N LEU A 72 2.40 -3.38 7.29
CA LEU A 72 2.88 -1.99 7.30
C LEU A 72 2.41 -1.21 8.53
N ILE A 73 1.15 -1.37 8.96
CA ILE A 73 0.70 -0.77 10.22
C ILE A 73 1.41 -1.39 11.42
N TRP A 74 1.67 -2.70 11.39
CA TRP A 74 2.46 -3.36 12.42
C TRP A 74 3.91 -2.82 12.46
N LEU A 75 4.52 -2.60 11.30
CA LEU A 75 5.85 -2.02 11.18
C LEU A 75 5.85 -0.57 11.70
N TYR A 76 4.85 0.22 11.34
CA TYR A 76 4.64 1.57 11.89
C TYR A 76 4.56 1.56 13.41
N ALA A 77 3.73 0.68 13.98
CA ALA A 77 3.59 0.52 15.41
C ALA A 77 4.91 0.11 16.08
N SER A 78 5.70 -0.72 15.41
CA SER A 78 7.01 -1.21 15.89
C SER A 78 8.11 -0.17 15.81
N LEU A 79 8.08 0.72 14.81
CA LEU A 79 9.05 1.81 14.62
C LEU A 79 8.76 3.02 15.52
N ARG A 80 7.52 3.14 15.98
CA ARG A 80 7.06 4.25 16.82
C ARG A 80 7.89 4.52 18.08
N PRO A 81 8.38 3.52 18.86
CA PRO A 81 9.23 3.78 20.02
C PRO A 81 10.58 4.42 19.67
N MET A 82 11.05 4.23 18.44
CA MET A 82 12.35 4.74 17.98
C MET A 82 12.24 6.12 17.33
N TYR A 83 11.23 6.33 16.49
CA TYR A 83 11.09 7.53 15.67
C TYR A 83 9.99 8.50 16.13
N GLY A 84 9.21 8.10 17.15
CA GLY A 84 8.08 8.89 17.66
C GLY A 84 6.80 8.70 16.85
N VAL A 85 5.81 9.52 17.16
CA VAL A 85 4.50 9.57 16.49
C VAL A 85 4.48 10.58 15.35
N GLY A 86 3.71 10.30 14.32
CA GLY A 86 3.35 11.22 13.25
C GLY A 86 3.90 10.88 11.87
N THR A 87 3.76 11.85 10.97
CA THR A 87 4.03 11.72 9.53
C THR A 87 5.46 11.25 9.22
N LYS A 88 6.46 11.63 10.04
CA LYS A 88 7.85 11.20 9.82
C LYS A 88 8.00 9.69 9.89
N THR A 89 7.45 9.06 10.94
CA THR A 89 7.49 7.59 11.08
C THR A 89 6.68 6.92 9.97
N ALA A 90 5.57 7.52 9.54
CA ALA A 90 4.73 6.98 8.47
C ALA A 90 5.48 6.97 7.13
N LEU A 91 6.22 8.04 6.83
CA LEU A 91 7.05 8.14 5.63
C LEU A 91 8.23 7.16 5.67
N ILE A 92 8.85 6.93 6.84
CA ILE A 92 9.91 5.91 6.99
C ILE A 92 9.33 4.51 6.73
N THR A 93 8.18 4.18 7.32
CA THR A 93 7.47 2.92 7.06
C THR A 93 7.10 2.78 5.59
N CYS A 94 6.63 3.85 4.97
CA CYS A 94 6.29 3.89 3.55
C CYS A 94 7.52 3.64 2.67
N ALA A 95 8.66 4.28 2.96
CA ALA A 95 9.90 4.06 2.22
C ALA A 95 10.35 2.59 2.28
N PHE A 96 10.17 1.94 3.44
CA PHE A 96 10.41 0.50 3.57
C PHE A 96 9.43 -0.33 2.73
N GLY A 97 8.14 0.01 2.74
CA GLY A 97 7.11 -0.64 1.92
C GLY A 97 7.40 -0.53 0.41
N ILE A 98 7.77 0.67 -0.05
CA ILE A 98 8.15 0.90 -1.45
C ILE A 98 9.40 0.09 -1.81
N ALA A 99 10.44 0.11 -0.97
CA ALA A 99 11.66 -0.67 -1.21
C ALA A 99 11.38 -2.19 -1.27
N TRP A 100 10.50 -2.69 -0.39
CA TRP A 100 10.04 -4.08 -0.43
C TRP A 100 9.37 -4.41 -1.75
N MET A 101 8.40 -3.59 -2.18
CA MET A 101 7.63 -3.86 -3.39
C MET A 101 8.48 -3.74 -4.66
N VAL A 102 9.33 -2.71 -4.76
CA VAL A 102 10.27 -2.58 -5.87
C VAL A 102 11.19 -3.81 -5.94
N SER A 103 11.66 -4.31 -4.80
CA SER A 103 12.43 -5.56 -4.75
C SER A 103 11.62 -6.75 -5.27
N MET A 104 10.33 -6.88 -4.91
CA MET A 104 9.47 -7.92 -5.48
C MET A 104 9.32 -7.79 -6.99
N PHE A 105 9.05 -6.59 -7.52
CA PHE A 105 8.92 -6.39 -8.97
C PHE A 105 10.21 -6.70 -9.73
N ILE A 106 11.37 -6.33 -9.18
CA ILE A 106 12.67 -6.71 -9.75
C ILE A 106 12.83 -8.24 -9.78
N ASN A 107 12.48 -8.93 -8.68
CA ASN A 107 12.55 -10.38 -8.64
C ASN A 107 11.61 -11.05 -9.65
N LEU A 108 10.36 -10.59 -9.76
CA LEU A 108 9.40 -11.11 -10.74
C LEU A 108 9.87 -10.86 -12.18
N THR A 109 10.48 -9.70 -12.44
CA THR A 109 11.08 -9.37 -13.74
C THR A 109 12.25 -10.29 -14.05
N ASN A 110 13.14 -10.53 -13.09
CA ASN A 110 14.30 -11.43 -13.26
C ASN A 110 13.89 -12.89 -13.49
N LEU A 111 12.75 -13.31 -12.93
CA LEU A 111 12.17 -14.63 -13.17
C LEU A 111 11.43 -14.72 -14.53
N GLY A 112 11.35 -13.63 -15.29
CA GLY A 112 10.62 -13.57 -16.56
C GLY A 112 9.11 -13.61 -16.40
N LEU A 113 8.59 -13.40 -15.19
CA LEU A 113 7.15 -13.44 -14.88
C LEU A 113 6.45 -12.11 -15.17
N LEU A 114 7.21 -11.02 -15.26
CA LEU A 114 6.66 -9.68 -15.43
C LEU A 114 7.54 -8.81 -16.34
N PRO A 115 6.98 -8.18 -17.39
CA PRO A 115 7.77 -7.33 -18.27
C PRO A 115 8.28 -6.06 -17.58
N PRO A 116 9.56 -5.67 -17.78
CA PRO A 116 10.17 -4.55 -17.05
C PRO A 116 9.42 -3.22 -17.17
N ARG A 117 8.77 -2.98 -18.32
CA ARG A 117 8.00 -1.76 -18.57
C ARG A 117 6.77 -1.67 -17.67
N LEU A 118 6.06 -2.78 -17.51
CA LEU A 118 4.90 -2.87 -16.63
C LEU A 118 5.36 -2.74 -15.17
N ALA A 119 6.43 -3.44 -14.79
CA ALA A 119 7.01 -3.39 -13.44
C ALA A 119 7.35 -1.96 -13.01
N LEU A 120 7.98 -1.21 -13.93
CA LEU A 120 8.38 0.16 -13.68
C LEU A 120 7.16 1.10 -13.57
N LEU A 121 6.15 0.91 -14.41
CA LEU A 121 4.93 1.73 -14.37
C LEU A 121 4.19 1.54 -13.04
N GLU A 122 3.98 0.29 -12.64
CA GLU A 122 3.36 -0.07 -11.36
C GLU A 122 4.16 0.49 -10.18
N ALA A 123 5.49 0.34 -10.20
CA ALA A 123 6.33 0.92 -9.17
C ALA A 123 6.18 2.44 -9.03
N ILE A 124 5.95 3.17 -10.13
CA ILE A 124 5.75 4.62 -10.10
C ILE A 124 4.39 4.97 -9.48
N PHE A 125 3.32 4.30 -9.89
CA PHE A 125 1.99 4.52 -9.33
C PHE A 125 1.97 4.22 -7.83
N GLU A 126 2.51 3.08 -7.46
CA GLU A 126 2.56 2.65 -6.07
C GLU A 126 3.41 3.57 -5.19
N THR A 127 4.47 4.17 -5.75
CA THR A 127 5.27 5.20 -5.04
C THR A 127 4.44 6.43 -4.66
N ILE A 128 3.33 6.70 -5.36
CA ILE A 128 2.39 7.79 -5.06
C ILE A 128 1.29 7.31 -4.11
N GLU A 129 0.78 6.10 -4.32
CA GLU A 129 -0.36 5.55 -3.57
C GLU A 129 0.00 5.18 -2.14
N PHE A 130 1.11 4.48 -1.94
CA PHE A 130 1.55 3.99 -0.64
C PHE A 130 1.73 5.11 0.40
N PRO A 131 2.37 6.26 0.09
CA PRO A 131 2.49 7.35 1.05
C PRO A 131 1.14 7.86 1.54
N ILE A 132 0.17 8.03 0.63
CA ILE A 132 -1.15 8.57 0.96
C ILE A 132 -1.91 7.58 1.84
N ALA A 133 -1.94 6.30 1.45
CA ALA A 133 -2.57 5.24 2.21
C ALA A 133 -1.95 5.06 3.60
N MET A 134 -0.62 5.09 3.68
CA MET A 134 0.13 4.91 4.92
C MET A 134 -0.10 6.07 5.90
N ILE A 135 -0.16 7.32 5.42
CA ILE A 135 -0.46 8.48 6.27
C ILE A 135 -1.86 8.36 6.90
N VAL A 136 -2.85 7.92 6.12
CA VAL A 136 -4.22 7.73 6.63
C VAL A 136 -4.27 6.58 7.64
N GLY A 137 -3.64 5.44 7.33
CA GLY A 137 -3.54 4.32 8.25
C GLY A 137 -2.84 4.68 9.56
N ALA A 138 -1.71 5.38 9.48
CA ALA A 138 -0.99 5.90 10.65
C ALA A 138 -1.87 6.85 11.47
N GLY A 139 -2.58 7.78 10.81
CA GLY A 139 -3.50 8.70 11.46
C GLY A 139 -4.61 7.99 12.24
N VAL A 140 -5.21 6.94 11.67
CA VAL A 140 -6.23 6.12 12.36
C VAL A 140 -5.64 5.34 13.53
N TYR A 141 -4.42 4.83 13.40
CA TYR A 141 -3.72 4.15 14.50
C TYR A 141 -3.48 5.10 15.69
N GLU A 142 -3.20 6.37 15.39
CA GLU A 142 -2.88 7.43 16.34
C GLU A 142 -4.09 8.10 16.99
N GLY A 143 -5.24 8.19 16.31
CA GLY A 143 -6.37 9.08 16.57
C GLY A 143 -7.03 9.11 17.96
N LYS A 144 -6.47 8.46 18.98
CA LYS A 144 -6.83 8.68 20.40
C LYS A 144 -5.68 9.14 21.31
N GLU A 145 -4.47 9.38 20.80
CA GLU A 145 -3.38 9.94 21.63
C GLU A 145 -3.33 11.47 21.63
N LYS A 146 -3.75 12.12 20.55
CA LYS A 146 -3.87 13.58 20.53
C LYS A 146 -4.98 14.08 21.48
N GLY A 147 -6.11 13.38 21.54
CA GLY A 147 -7.22 13.76 22.42
C GLY A 147 -7.00 13.59 23.92
N ILE A 148 -5.90 12.95 24.36
CA ILE A 148 -5.54 12.82 25.79
C ILE A 148 -4.46 13.83 26.17
N ARG A 149 -3.56 14.20 25.23
CA ARG A 149 -2.51 15.20 25.47
C ARG A 149 -2.96 16.64 25.36
N GLU A 150 -4.12 16.91 24.75
CA GLU A 150 -4.71 18.26 24.72
C GLU A 150 -5.56 18.56 25.97
N THR A 151 -5.65 17.63 26.92
CA THR A 151 -6.40 17.77 28.19
C THR A 151 -5.51 17.76 29.45
N GLU A 152 -4.18 17.81 29.30
CA GLU A 152 -3.21 18.04 30.40
C GLU A 152 -2.44 19.34 30.16
#